data_AF-A0A932TAB5-F1
#
_entry.id   AF-A0A932TAB5-F1
#
_cell.length_a   1.000
_cell.length_b   1.000
_cell.length_c   1.000
_cell.angle_alpha   90.00
_cell.angle_beta   90.00
_cell.angle_gamma   90.00
#
_symmetry.space_group_name_H-M   'P 1'
#
loop_
_entity.id
_entity.type
_entity.pdbx_description
1 polymer ?
#
loop_
_entity_poly.entity_id
_entity_poly.type
_entity_poly.pdbx_seq_one_letter_code
_entity_poly.pdbx_strand_id
1 'polypeptide(L)' 'LYAFHLNDSVFPLGSRKDRHANLGEGEIGLEAFKYLMTSTLTREIPKYLETPGGCPLWDKEIWMLREFAREKQ' A
#
# COMPACT_ATOMS: atom_id res chain seq x y z
N LEU A 1 -9.92 13.12 -6.17
CA LEU A 1 -8.88 12.08 -5.97
C LEU A 1 -9.26 10.89 -6.85
N TYR A 2 -8.38 10.45 -7.74
CA TYR A 2 -8.74 9.48 -8.80
C TYR A 2 -7.99 8.15 -8.71
N ALA A 3 -6.81 8.13 -8.10
CA ALA A 3 -6.01 6.93 -7.91
C ALA A 3 -5.08 7.10 -6.72
N PHE A 4 -4.60 5.98 -6.20
CA PHE A 4 -3.48 5.92 -5.27
C PHE A 4 -2.38 5.02 -5.84
N HIS A 5 -1.13 5.42 -5.60
CA HIS A 5 0.02 4.52 -5.69
C HIS A 5 0.33 4.06 -4.26
N LEU A 6 0.25 2.75 -4.01
CA LEU A 6 0.44 2.15 -2.69
C LEU A 6 1.87 1.63 -2.62
N ASN A 7 2.75 2.48 -2.13
CA ASN A 7 4.16 2.17 -1.94
C ASN A 7 4.54 2.48 -0.51
N ASP A 8 5.27 1.58 0.14
CA ASP A 8 5.93 1.90 1.40
C ASP A 8 7.20 2.71 1.12
N SER A 9 7.79 3.33 2.13
CA SER A 9 8.98 4.17 1.98
C SER A 9 10.18 3.54 2.67
N VAL A 10 11.30 3.41 1.96
CA VAL A 10 12.57 3.01 2.57
C VAL A 10 13.09 4.06 3.58
N PHE A 11 12.69 5.32 3.42
CA PHE A 11 13.23 6.42 4.21
C PHE A 11 12.19 7.09 5.10
N PRO A 12 12.60 7.67 6.24
CA PRO A 12 11.70 8.40 7.13
C PRO A 12 11.03 9.61 6.47
N LEU A 13 9.95 10.07 7.12
CA LEU A 13 9.22 11.27 6.75
C LEU A 13 10.14 12.48 6.60
N GLY A 14 9.96 13.25 5.53
CA GLY A 14 10.72 14.48 5.28
C GLY A 14 12.10 14.26 4.65
N SER A 15 12.49 13.02 4.35
CA SER A 15 13.79 12.69 3.72
C SER A 15 13.94 13.20 2.28
N ARG A 16 12.83 13.52 1.59
CA ARG A 16 12.79 13.93 0.17
C ARG A 16 13.47 12.94 -0.78
N LYS A 17 13.44 11.65 -0.43
CA LYS A 17 13.95 10.57 -1.27
C LYS A 17 12.78 9.70 -1.73
N ASP A 18 12.75 9.42 -3.02
CA ASP A 18 11.75 8.57 -3.64
C ASP A 18 12.32 7.16 -3.83
N ARG A 19 12.21 6.34 -2.78
CA ARG A 19 12.61 4.92 -2.80
C ARG A 19 11.53 4.09 -2.13
N HIS A 20 10.83 3.33 -2.96
CA HIS A 20 9.77 2.44 -2.51
C HIS A 20 10.34 1.24 -1.77
N ALA A 21 9.66 0.85 -0.69
CA ALA A 21 9.80 -0.45 -0.05
C ALA A 21 8.58 -1.30 -0.38
N ASN A 22 8.70 -2.62 -0.21
CA ASN A 22 7.53 -3.50 -0.23
C ASN A 22 6.63 -3.16 0.96
N LEU A 23 5.34 -3.49 0.84
CA LEU A 23 4.35 -3.14 1.85
C LEU A 23 4.71 -3.73 3.22
N GLY A 24 4.91 -2.88 4.23
CA GLY A 24 5.24 -3.30 5.59
C GLY A 24 6.73 -3.47 5.86
N GLU A 25 7.58 -3.31 4.85
CA GLU A 25 9.04 -3.37 4.98
C GLU A 25 9.67 -1.96 5.04
N GLY A 26 8.85 -0.90 5.02
CA GLY A 26 9.29 0.49 5.10
C GLY A 26 8.79 1.23 6.35
N GLU A 27 8.99 2.54 6.32
CA GLU A 27 8.74 3.46 7.43
C GLU A 27 7.26 3.90 7.53
N ILE A 28 6.43 3.63 6.51
CA ILE A 28 4.98 3.91 6.56
C ILE A 28 4.25 2.79 7.31
N GLY A 29 4.59 1.53 7.01
CA GLY A 29 4.06 0.35 7.69
C GLY A 29 2.64 -0.07 7.24
N LEU A 30 2.27 -1.30 7.62
CA LEU A 30 1.05 -1.97 7.14
C LEU A 30 -0.26 -1.30 7.57
N GLU A 31 -0.29 -0.66 8.74
CA GLU A 31 -1.51 -0.07 9.30
C GLU A 31 -2.09 1.05 8.40
N ALA A 32 -1.22 1.82 7.74
CA ALA A 32 -1.67 2.86 6.80
C ALA A 32 -2.39 2.25 5.59
N PHE A 33 -1.85 1.16 5.03
CA PHE A 33 -2.46 0.46 3.90
C PHE A 33 -3.76 -0.22 4.32
N LYS A 34 -3.80 -0.83 5.52
CA LYS A 34 -5.02 -1.39 6.09
C LYS A 34 -6.12 -0.33 6.26
N TYR A 35 -5.77 0.86 6.74
CA TYR A 35 -6.68 2.00 6.81
C TYR A 35 -7.22 2.40 5.43
N LEU A 36 -6.34 2.52 4.43
CA LEU A 36 -6.75 2.86 3.05
C LEU A 36 -7.67 1.81 2.41
N MET A 37 -7.48 0.52 2.72
CA MET A 37 -8.32 -0.56 2.20
C MET A 37 -9.68 -0.65 2.88
N THR A 38 -9.79 -0.22 4.15
CA THR A 38 -11.02 -0.33 4.94
C THR A 38 -11.84 0.96 5.02
N SER A 39 -11.30 2.10 4.58
CA SER A 39 -11.98 3.38 4.61
C SER A 39 -13.06 3.50 3.53
N THR A 40 -14.26 3.93 3.93
CA THR A 40 -15.38 4.21 3.01
C THR A 40 -15.07 5.34 2.03
N LEU A 41 -14.17 6.25 2.39
CA LEU A 41 -13.78 7.39 1.56
C LEU A 41 -12.88 6.97 0.38
N THR A 42 -12.20 5.84 0.48
CA THR A 42 -11.16 5.42 -0.47
C THR A 42 -11.44 4.09 -1.13
N ARG A 43 -12.43 3.30 -0.68
CA ARG A 43 -12.67 1.92 -1.17
C ARG A 43 -12.80 1.83 -2.70
N GLU A 44 -13.49 2.78 -3.33
CA GLU A 44 -13.81 2.75 -4.77
C GLU A 44 -12.71 3.36 -5.66
N ILE A 45 -11.68 3.95 -5.05
CA ILE A 45 -10.58 4.59 -5.78
C ILE A 45 -9.58 3.52 -6.24
N PRO A 46 -9.17 3.47 -7.52
CA PRO A 46 -8.11 2.59 -8.02
C PRO A 46 -6.78 2.71 -7.25
N LYS A 47 -6.07 1.59 -7.12
CA LYS A 47 -4.87 1.44 -6.28
C LYS A 47 -3.81 0.65 -7.06
N TYR A 48 -2.62 1.21 -7.24
CA TYR A 48 -1.52 0.61 -8.01
C TYR A 48 -0.32 0.32 -7.12
N LEU A 49 0.36 -0.80 -7.35
CA LEU A 49 1.63 -1.13 -6.70
C LEU A 49 2.78 -0.78 -7.62
N GLU A 50 3.81 -0.15 -7.06
CA GLU A 50 5.11 0.11 -7.70
C GLU A 50 6.26 -0.32 -6.77
N THR A 51 5.98 -1.32 -5.93
CA THR A 51 6.92 -1.91 -4.98
C THR A 51 8.05 -2.67 -5.70
N PRO A 52 9.28 -2.66 -5.15
CA PRO A 52 10.47 -3.17 -5.84
C PRO A 52 10.46 -4.69 -6.05
N GLY A 53 9.67 -5.45 -5.29
CA GLY A 53 9.56 -6.90 -5.45
C GLY A 53 8.93 -7.37 -6.77
N GLY A 54 8.26 -6.47 -7.50
CA GLY A 54 7.70 -6.74 -8.82
C GLY A 54 6.63 -7.84 -8.84
N CYS A 55 6.32 -8.36 -10.04
CA CYS A 55 5.23 -9.32 -10.25
C CYS A 55 5.19 -10.51 -9.26
N PRO A 56 6.32 -11.18 -8.93
CA PRO A 56 6.28 -12.31 -8.00
C PRO A 56 5.82 -11.95 -6.59
N LEU A 57 6.05 -10.70 -6.17
CA LEU A 57 5.64 -10.21 -4.85
C LEU A 57 4.27 -9.52 -4.90
N TRP A 58 3.94 -8.87 -6.01
CA TRP A 58 2.65 -8.20 -6.18
C TRP A 58 1.46 -9.13 -5.98
N ASP A 59 1.56 -10.40 -6.39
CA ASP A 59 0.49 -11.37 -6.13
C ASP A 59 0.19 -11.52 -4.63
N LYS A 60 1.24 -11.54 -3.80
CA LYS A 60 1.13 -11.64 -2.34
C LYS A 60 0.63 -10.34 -1.72
N GLU A 61 1.14 -9.20 -2.18
CA GLU A 61 0.73 -7.88 -1.69
C GLU A 61 -0.73 -7.57 -2.05
N ILE A 62 -1.16 -7.89 -3.28
CA ILE A 62 -2.55 -7.75 -3.72
C ILE A 62 -3.45 -8.67 -2.91
N TRP A 63 -3.04 -9.92 -2.66
CA TRP A 63 -3.80 -10.84 -1.81
C TRP A 63 -3.98 -10.26 -0.41
N MET A 64 -2.90 -9.81 0.24
CA MET A 64 -2.94 -9.18 1.56
C MET A 64 -3.87 -7.96 1.60
N LEU A 65 -3.76 -7.05 0.62
CA LEU A 65 -4.62 -5.86 0.53
C LEU A 65 -6.11 -6.24 0.38
N ARG A 66 -6.41 -7.31 -0.37
CA ARG A 66 -7.78 -7.82 -0.51
C ARG A 66 -8.31 -8.41 0.79
N GLU A 67 -7.47 -9.08 1.58
CA GLU A 67 -7.87 -9.56 2.91
C GLU A 67 -8.21 -8.40 3.84
N PHE A 68 -7.39 -7.32 3.86
CA PHE A 68 -7.72 -6.11 4.62
C PHE A 68 -9.08 -5.52 4.23
N ALA A 69 -9.41 -5.49 2.95
CA ALA A 69 -10.70 -4.97 2.47
C ALA A 69 -11.89 -5.83 2.90
N ARG A 70 -11.69 -7.12 3.21
CA ARG A 70 -12.74 -8.03 3.67
C ARG A 70 -12.99 -7.95 5.18
N GLU A 71 -11.97 -7.63 5.97
CA GLU A 71 -12.06 -7.58 7.44
C GLU A 71 -13.07 -6.56 8.00
N LYS A 72 -13.52 -5.59 7.19
CA LYS A 72 -14.49 -4.56 7.61
C LYS A 72 -15.76 -4.50 6.75
N GLN A 73 -16.17 -5.60 6.11
CA GLN A 73 -17.56 -5.72 5.64
C GLN A 73 -18.52 -6.00 6.79
#